data_AF-A0A4Y2W2S4-F1
#
_entry.id   AF-A0A4Y2W2S4-F1
#
_cell.length_a   1.000
_cell.length_b   1.000
_cell.length_c   1.000
_cell.angle_alpha   90.00
_cell.angle_beta   90.00
_cell.angle_gamma   90.00
#
_symmetry.space_group_name_H-M   'P 1'
#
loop_
_entity.id
_entity.type
_entity.pdbx_description
1 polymer ?
#
loop_
_entity_poly.entity_id
_entity_poly.type
_entity_poly.pdbx_seq_one_letter_code
_entity_poly.pdbx_strand_id
1 'polypeptide(L)'
;MFCRNCTKRTRDISQNVHTVKRIMKEVPESFELKKLELYSSKVFKHDNITLTKYQGKKHTNVLLLSTLHPTVEVECNEKKMPEANKFYNSIKYGVDVLDQMTRKYSTKSASR
;
A
#
# COMPACT_ATOMS: atom_id res chain seq x y z
N MET A 1 -1.01 -45.50 17.46
CA MET A 1 -2.16 -44.60 17.69
C MET A 1 -1.92 -43.29 16.95
N PHE A 2 -2.55 -43.09 15.79
CA PHE A 2 -2.45 -41.83 15.04
C PHE A 2 -3.53 -40.87 15.53
N CYS A 3 -3.11 -39.77 16.17
CA CYS A 3 -4.02 -38.71 16.58
C CYS A 3 -4.47 -37.93 15.34
N ARG A 4 -5.71 -38.19 14.89
CA ARG A 4 -6.44 -37.31 13.99
C ARG A 4 -6.79 -36.05 14.77
N ASN A 5 -6.20 -34.91 14.42
CA ASN A 5 -6.76 -33.64 14.87
C ASN A 5 -6.65 -32.54 13.84
N CYS A 6 -7.84 -32.23 13.31
CA CYS A 6 -8.37 -30.89 13.20
C CYS A 6 -7.75 -29.99 12.12
N THR A 7 -8.36 -30.09 10.94
CA THR A 7 -8.53 -29.00 9.97
C THR A 7 -8.70 -27.64 10.64
N LYS A 8 -7.64 -26.83 10.59
CA LYS A 8 -7.79 -25.38 10.39
C LYS A 8 -6.94 -25.02 9.18
N ARG A 9 -7.56 -25.05 8.00
CA ARG A 9 -7.15 -24.13 6.93
C ARG A 9 -7.36 -22.73 7.50
N THR A 10 -6.34 -22.18 8.14
CA THR A 10 -6.20 -20.74 8.24
C THR A 10 -6.32 -20.24 6.80
N ARG A 11 -7.40 -19.51 6.50
CA ARG A 11 -7.44 -18.72 5.27
C ARG A 11 -6.18 -17.87 5.33
N ASP A 12 -5.24 -18.10 4.42
CA ASP A 12 -4.11 -17.21 4.20
C ASP A 12 -4.69 -15.82 3.98
N ILE A 13 -4.70 -15.00 5.04
CA ILE A 13 -5.11 -13.61 4.97
C ILE A 13 -3.97 -12.97 4.22
N SER A 14 -4.04 -12.92 2.89
CA SER A 14 -3.00 -12.34 2.06
C SER A 14 -2.81 -10.89 2.48
N GLN A 15 -1.72 -10.65 3.18
CA GLN A 15 -1.35 -9.39 3.78
C GLN A 15 -0.79 -8.48 2.69
N ASN A 16 -1.67 -7.70 2.05
CA ASN A 16 -1.33 -6.99 0.83
C ASN A 16 -1.50 -5.48 0.97
N VAL A 17 -0.57 -4.74 0.38
CA VAL A 17 -0.62 -3.29 0.24
C VAL A 17 -0.44 -2.93 -1.23
N HIS A 18 -1.40 -2.23 -1.80
CA HIS A 18 -1.42 -1.89 -3.21
C HIS A 18 -1.67 -0.40 -3.42
N THR A 19 -1.05 0.17 -4.45
CA THR A 19 -1.41 1.51 -4.92
C THR A 19 -2.58 1.40 -5.88
N VAL A 20 -3.63 2.18 -5.63
CA VAL A 20 -4.84 2.20 -6.44
C VAL A 20 -4.75 3.38 -7.42
N LYS A 21 -5.10 3.14 -8.69
CA LYS A 21 -5.18 4.23 -9.67
C LYS A 21 -6.44 5.06 -9.40
N ARG A 22 -6.35 6.39 -9.57
CA ARG A 22 -7.47 7.35 -9.43
C ARG A 22 -8.65 7.13 -10.38
N ILE A 23 -8.59 6.15 -11.28
CA ILE A 23 -9.62 5.89 -12.29
C ILE A 23 -10.33 4.55 -11.99
N MET A 24 -9.96 3.88 -10.89
CA MET A 24 -10.57 2.60 -10.53
C MET A 24 -12.00 2.85 -10.03
N LYS A 25 -12.98 2.21 -10.70
CA LYS A 25 -14.43 2.31 -10.44
C LYS A 25 -14.86 2.00 -9.00
N GLU A 26 -14.01 1.33 -8.23
CA GLU A 26 -14.26 0.94 -6.84
C GLU A 26 -14.04 2.09 -5.85
N VAL A 27 -13.44 3.20 -6.29
CA VAL A 27 -13.28 4.38 -5.46
C VAL A 27 -14.54 5.25 -5.61
N PRO A 28 -15.26 5.54 -4.52
CA PRO A 28 -16.43 6.40 -4.62
C PRO A 28 -16.03 7.80 -5.10
N GLU A 29 -16.79 8.35 -6.05
CA GLU A 29 -16.53 9.65 -6.68
C GLU A 29 -16.40 10.80 -5.66
N SER A 30 -17.13 10.70 -4.54
CA SER A 30 -17.05 11.63 -3.40
C SER A 30 -15.66 11.69 -2.75
N PHE A 31 -14.86 10.65 -2.94
CA PHE A 31 -13.48 10.56 -2.46
C PHE A 31 -12.48 11.11 -3.48
N GLU A 32 -12.81 11.12 -4.77
CA GLU A 32 -11.98 11.68 -5.83
C GLU A 32 -12.09 13.21 -5.88
N LEU A 33 -13.31 13.74 -5.83
CA LEU A 33 -13.60 15.17 -6.03
C LEU A 33 -13.13 16.09 -4.89
N LYS A 34 -12.99 15.57 -3.67
CA LYS A 34 -12.52 16.38 -2.54
C LYS A 34 -11.01 16.64 -2.66
N LYS A 35 -10.65 17.89 -2.95
CA LYS A 35 -9.28 18.40 -2.79
C LYS A 35 -8.91 18.28 -1.31
N LEU A 36 -7.86 17.52 -1.01
CA LEU A 36 -7.30 17.48 0.33
C LEU A 36 -6.31 18.64 0.47
N GLU A 37 -6.25 19.21 1.66
CA GLU A 37 -5.19 20.14 2.03
C GLU A 37 -3.82 19.45 2.00
N LEU A 38 -2.76 20.22 1.82
CA LEU A 38 -1.40 19.71 1.81
C LEU A 38 -1.10 18.98 3.13
N TYR A 39 -0.52 17.78 3.05
CA TYR A 39 -0.27 16.88 4.20
C TYR A 39 -1.52 16.41 4.94
N SER A 40 -2.72 16.62 4.38
CA SER A 40 -3.92 15.98 4.89
C SER A 40 -4.02 14.55 4.38
N SER A 41 -4.55 13.67 5.22
CA SER A 41 -4.90 12.31 4.87
C SER A 41 -6.37 12.05 5.15
N LYS A 42 -7.02 11.26 4.30
CA LYS A 42 -8.40 10.82 4.50
C LYS A 42 -8.46 9.32 4.33
N VAL A 43 -9.15 8.67 5.27
CA VAL A 43 -9.19 7.21 5.38
C VAL A 43 -10.63 6.74 5.19
N PHE A 44 -10.80 5.70 4.40
CA PHE A 44 -12.04 4.96 4.24
C PHE A 44 -11.78 3.53 4.68
N LYS A 45 -12.61 3.04 5.59
CA LYS A 45 -12.56 1.66 6.06
C LYS A 45 -13.80 0.95 5.54
N HIS A 46 -13.61 -0.18 4.88
CA HIS A 46 -14.68 -1.07 4.45
C HIS A 46 -14.27 -2.49 4.82
N ASP A 47 -15.03 -3.13 5.70
CA ASP A 47 -14.72 -4.44 6.29
C ASP A 47 -13.29 -4.47 6.86
N ASN A 48 -12.41 -5.27 6.25
CA ASN A 48 -11.02 -5.48 6.62
C ASN A 48 -10.04 -4.74 5.68
N ILE A 49 -10.54 -3.86 4.83
CA ILE A 49 -9.77 -3.13 3.83
C ILE A 49 -9.81 -1.63 4.17
N THR A 50 -8.63 -1.04 4.22
CA THR A 50 -8.45 0.38 4.48
C THR A 50 -7.90 1.08 3.25
N LEU A 51 -8.67 2.03 2.72
CA LEU A 51 -8.27 2.92 1.64
C LEU A 51 -7.82 4.26 2.23
N THR A 52 -6.55 4.60 2.03
CA THR A 52 -5.94 5.85 2.49
C THR A 52 -5.62 6.74 1.30
N LYS A 53 -6.15 7.98 1.31
CA LYS A 53 -5.77 9.04 0.37
C LYS A 53 -4.88 10.03 1.09
N TYR A 54 -3.68 10.25 0.56
CA TYR A 54 -2.71 11.18 1.12
C TYR A 54 -2.26 12.22 0.10
N GLN A 55 -2.24 13.49 0.52
CA GLN A 55 -1.80 14.63 -0.28
C GLN A 55 -0.35 15.02 0.10
N GLY A 56 0.64 14.34 -0.47
CA GLY A 56 2.05 14.64 -0.19
C GLY A 56 2.60 15.85 -0.96
N LYS A 57 2.00 16.19 -2.11
CA LYS A 57 2.46 17.26 -3.02
C LYS A 57 1.26 18.03 -3.55
N LYS A 58 1.42 19.30 -3.92
CA LYS A 58 0.34 20.09 -4.53
C LYS A 58 -0.13 19.37 -5.82
N HIS A 59 -1.46 19.21 -5.99
CA HIS A 59 -2.12 18.58 -7.15
C HIS A 59 -1.85 17.08 -7.38
N THR A 60 -1.02 16.42 -6.56
CA THR A 60 -0.72 14.99 -6.69
C THR A 60 -1.00 14.24 -5.41
N ASN A 61 -1.87 13.24 -5.56
CA ASN A 61 -2.46 12.49 -4.46
C ASN A 61 -2.08 11.03 -4.65
N VAL A 62 -1.74 10.36 -3.54
CA VAL A 62 -1.47 8.94 -3.50
C VAL A 62 -2.67 8.24 -2.86
N LEU A 63 -3.19 7.22 -3.53
CA LEU A 63 -4.21 6.32 -3.00
C LEU A 63 -3.56 4.98 -2.69
N LEU A 64 -3.69 4.56 -1.44
CA LEU A 64 -3.13 3.32 -0.93
C LEU A 64 -4.25 2.46 -0.36
N LEU A 65 -4.33 1.22 -0.82
CA LEU A 65 -5.24 0.21 -0.29
C LEU A 65 -4.43 -0.80 0.52
N SER A 66 -4.78 -0.94 1.80
CA SER A 66 -4.09 -1.81 2.74
C SER A 66 -5.12 -2.71 3.43
N THR A 67 -4.91 -4.02 3.35
CA THR A 67 -5.64 -5.01 4.17
C THR A 67 -4.92 -5.30 5.49
N LEU A 68 -3.74 -4.70 5.67
CA LEU A 68 -2.82 -4.96 6.78
C LEU A 68 -3.04 -4.06 7.99
N HIS A 69 -3.48 -2.83 7.74
CA HIS A 69 -3.54 -1.78 8.76
C HIS A 69 -5.02 -1.42 8.98
N PRO A 70 -5.73 -2.13 9.90
CA PRO A 70 -7.09 -1.74 10.28
C PRO A 70 -7.10 -0.40 11.04
N THR A 71 -5.97 -0.01 11.63
CA THR A 71 -5.77 1.29 12.29
C THR A 71 -4.83 2.14 11.44
N VAL A 72 -5.24 3.37 11.12
CA VAL A 72 -4.38 4.33 10.42
C VAL A 72 -3.94 5.35 11.44
N GLU A 73 -2.77 5.12 11.99
CA GLU A 73 -2.10 6.12 12.81
C GLU A 73 -1.45 7.14 11.87
N VAL A 74 -1.76 8.42 12.11
CA VAL A 74 -1.15 9.54 11.41
C VAL A 74 -0.09 10.09 12.33
N GLU A 75 1.17 10.02 11.90
CA GLU A 75 2.29 10.50 12.71
C GLU A 75 2.20 12.02 12.87
N CYS A 76 2.44 12.55 14.07
CA CYS A 76 2.39 13.98 14.38
C CYS A 76 3.64 14.75 13.90
N ASN A 77 4.19 14.38 12.75
CA ASN A 77 5.29 15.07 12.09
C ASN A 77 4.77 16.17 11.14
N GLU A 78 5.65 17.09 10.72
CA GLU A 78 5.32 18.19 9.79
C GLU A 78 4.59 17.73 8.51
N LYS A 79 4.90 16.50 8.06
CA LYS A 79 4.33 15.90 6.85
C LYS A 79 3.06 15.08 7.09
N LYS A 80 2.65 14.88 8.35
CA LYS A 80 1.48 14.10 8.80
C LYS A 80 1.27 12.82 7.97
N MET A 81 2.36 12.06 7.81
CA MET A 81 2.37 10.93 6.90
C MET A 81 1.65 9.74 7.56
N PRO A 82 0.69 9.09 6.88
CA PRO A 82 0.05 7.89 7.41
C PRO A 82 1.05 6.74 7.53
N GLU A 83 0.95 5.93 8.58
CA GLU A 83 1.79 4.75 8.78
C GLU A 83 1.76 3.79 7.58
N ALA A 84 0.58 3.59 7.00
CA ALA A 84 0.40 2.74 5.82
C ALA A 84 1.28 3.19 4.63
N ASN A 85 1.47 4.50 4.44
CA ASN A 85 2.35 5.02 3.39
C ASN A 85 3.84 4.75 3.71
N LYS A 86 4.23 4.81 4.98
CA LYS A 86 5.60 4.50 5.43
C LYS A 86 5.90 3.02 5.21
N PHE A 87 4.96 2.16 5.58
CA PHE A 87 5.03 0.73 5.38
C PHE A 87 5.09 0.35 3.89
N TYR A 88 4.29 0.99 3.04
CA TYR A 88 4.38 0.78 1.59
C TYR A 88 5.76 1.16 1.03
N ASN A 89 6.30 2.29 1.47
CA ASN A 89 7.61 2.74 0.99
C ASN A 89 8.74 1.80 1.43
N SER A 90 8.68 1.19 2.62
CA SER A 90 9.72 0.26 3.07
C SER A 90 9.71 -1.05 2.27
N ILE A 91 8.54 -1.63 2.00
CA ILE A 91 8.45 -2.90 1.25
C ILE A 91 8.78 -2.72 -0.24
N LYS A 92 8.36 -1.61 -0.85
CA LYS A 92 8.61 -1.36 -2.27
C LYS A 92 10.09 -1.13 -2.56
N TYR A 93 10.77 -0.44 -1.64
CA TYR A 93 12.17 -0.12 -1.76
C TYR A 93 13.06 -1.37 -1.92
N GLY A 94 12.70 -2.49 -1.27
CA GLY A 94 13.47 -3.73 -1.35
C GLY A 94 13.56 -4.31 -2.77
N VAL A 95 12.46 -4.27 -3.53
CA VAL A 95 12.42 -4.75 -4.92
C VAL A 95 13.24 -3.84 -5.83
N ASP A 96 13.13 -2.53 -5.66
CA ASP A 96 13.86 -1.55 -6.47
C ASP A 96 15.38 -1.66 -6.25
N VAL A 97 15.82 -1.91 -5.01
CA VAL A 97 17.24 -2.14 -4.68
C VAL A 97 17.75 -3.42 -5.34
N LEU A 98 16.98 -4.51 -5.27
CA LEU A 98 17.34 -5.77 -5.92
C LEU A 98 17.45 -5.60 -7.45
N ASP A 99 16.48 -4.93 -8.08
CA ASP A 99 16.51 -4.65 -9.53
C ASP A 99 17.73 -3.79 -9.90
N GLN A 100 18.04 -2.77 -9.10
CA GLN A 100 19.21 -1.92 -9.32
C GLN A 100 20.51 -2.73 -9.26
N MET A 101 20.66 -3.60 -8.26
CA MET A 101 21.84 -4.45 -8.11
C MET A 101 21.93 -5.48 -9.23
N THR A 102 20.80 -6.11 -9.56
CA THR A 102 20.73 -7.09 -10.65
C THR A 102 21.16 -6.45 -11.97
N ARG A 103 20.72 -5.22 -12.28
CA ARG A 103 21.14 -4.50 -13.49
C ARG A 103 22.62 -4.14 -13.49
N LYS A 104 23.16 -3.68 -12.35
CA LYS A 104 24.59 -3.31 -12.24
C LYS A 104 25.53 -4.49 -12.44
N TYR A 105 25.13 -5.67 -11.98
CA TYR A 105 25.93 -6.90 -12.05
C TYR A 105 25.38 -7.91 -13.08
N SER A 106 24.51 -7.48 -13.98
CA SER A 106 23.93 -8.34 -15.01
C SER A 106 24.97 -8.66 -16.08
N THR A 107 25.24 -9.93 -16.31
CA THR A 107 26.04 -10.43 -17.44
C THR A 107 25.17 -10.74 -18.67
N LYS A 108 23.91 -10.29 -18.66
CA LYS A 108 22.94 -10.56 -19.72
C LYS A 108 23.39 -9.84 -21.01
N SER A 109 23.84 -10.63 -21.99
CA SER A 109 24.19 -10.16 -23.33
C SER A 109 22.98 -10.26 -24.26
N ALA A 110 22.89 -9.37 -25.25
CA ALA A 110 21.89 -9.48 -26.29
C ALA A 110 22.20 -10.72 -27.15
N SER A 111 21.31 -11.71 -27.14
CA SER A 111 21.36 -12.85 -28.06
C SER A 111 20.91 -12.39 -29.45
N ARG A 112 21.66 -12.80 -30.49
CA ARG A 112 21.32 -12.56 -31.90
C ARG A 112 20.11 -13.37 -32.33
#